data_AF-A0A2T4UK84-F1
#
_entry.id   AF-A0A2T4UK84-F1
#
_cell.length_a   1.000
_cell.length_b   1.000
_cell.length_c   1.000
_cell.angle_alpha   90.00
_cell.angle_beta   90.00
_cell.angle_gamma   90.00
#
_symmetry.space_group_name_H-M   'P 1'
#
loop_
_entity.id
_entity.type
_entity.pdbx_description
1 polymer ?
#
loop_
_entity_poly.entity_id
_entity_poly.type
_entity_poly.pdbx_seq_one_letter_code
_entity_poly.pdbx_strand_id
1 'polypeptide(L)'
;MALHRDVDPAKGDGPDRSAAVGGPHEVRRDRRTGTLGDGTLACPDCDFPTHPTAPRMRPDEELWCSYCGRRGPVRDFLTLSDEPRPARVTVLVRVPPLRPRA
;
A
#
# COMPACT_ATOMS: atom_id res chain seq x y z
N MET A 1 -31.69 17.62 -3.53
CA MET A 1 -31.44 18.56 -4.65
C MET A 1 -30.31 17.99 -5.48
N ALA A 2 -30.55 17.63 -6.74
CA ALA A 2 -29.54 17.17 -7.68
C ALA A 2 -29.56 18.11 -8.87
N LEU A 3 -28.40 18.63 -9.28
CA LEU A 3 -28.25 19.48 -10.45
C LEU A 3 -27.77 18.59 -11.61
N HIS A 4 -28.68 18.24 -12.52
CA HIS A 4 -28.30 17.68 -13.81
C HIS A 4 -27.87 18.86 -14.70
N ARG A 5 -26.68 18.78 -15.30
CA ARG A 5 -26.24 19.72 -16.32
C ARG A 5 -26.16 18.98 -17.65
N ASP A 6 -26.99 19.38 -18.60
CA ASP A 6 -26.91 18.93 -19.98
C ASP A 6 -25.72 19.58 -20.70
N VAL A 7 -25.09 18.82 -21.59
CA VAL A 7 -23.98 19.26 -22.43
C VAL A 7 -24.48 19.29 -23.88
N ASP A 8 -24.51 20.48 -24.48
CA ASP A 8 -24.75 20.62 -25.91
C ASP A 8 -23.54 20.12 -26.72
N PRO A 9 -23.75 19.37 -27.82
CA PRO A 9 -22.67 18.99 -28.70
C PRO A 9 -22.20 20.21 -29.52
N ALA A 10 -20.95 20.62 -29.29
CA ALA A 10 -20.30 21.62 -30.11
C ALA A 10 -20.06 21.08 -31.53
N LYS A 11 -20.64 21.76 -32.52
CA LYS A 11 -20.41 21.57 -33.96
C LYS A 11 -18.93 21.79 -34.28
N GLY A 12 -18.25 20.72 -34.68
CA GLY A 12 -16.82 20.74 -34.99
C GLY A 12 -16.54 21.29 -36.38
N ASP A 13 -15.82 22.40 -36.46
CA ASP A 13 -15.08 22.80 -37.65
C ASP A 13 -13.85 23.62 -37.18
N GLY A 14 -12.69 22.96 -37.09
CA GLY A 14 -11.45 23.58 -36.61
C GLY A 14 -10.31 22.57 -36.46
N PRO A 15 -9.06 22.98 -36.72
CA PRO A 15 -7.94 22.08 -36.96
C PRO A 15 -7.60 21.22 -35.74
N ASP A 16 -7.12 20.01 -36.04
CA ASP A 16 -6.73 18.94 -35.11
C ASP A 16 -5.89 19.47 -33.94
N ARG A 17 -6.52 19.53 -32.75
CA ARG A 17 -5.89 19.93 -31.48
C ARG A 17 -5.13 18.78 -30.81
N SER A 18 -4.77 17.73 -31.54
CA SER A 18 -3.99 16.61 -30.99
C SER A 18 -2.49 16.92 -30.88
N ALA A 19 -2.04 18.10 -31.31
CA ALA A 19 -0.66 18.53 -31.14
C ALA A 19 -0.39 19.03 -29.71
N ALA A 20 0.16 18.13 -28.88
CA ALA A 20 0.98 18.37 -27.70
C ALA A 20 0.35 19.14 -26.53
N VAL A 21 -0.50 18.47 -25.76
CA VAL A 21 -0.57 18.77 -24.32
C VAL A 21 0.59 18.04 -23.65
N GLY A 22 1.67 18.76 -23.36
CA GLY A 22 2.72 18.31 -22.46
C GLY A 22 2.15 18.13 -21.05
N GLY A 23 1.51 16.98 -20.81
CA GLY A 23 1.03 16.58 -19.49
C GLY A 23 2.19 16.16 -18.58
N PRO A 24 1.98 16.14 -17.26
CA PRO A 24 2.99 15.67 -16.33
C PRO A 24 3.42 14.24 -16.68
N HIS A 25 4.71 14.05 -16.94
CA HIS A 25 5.32 12.76 -17.17
C HIS A 25 5.81 12.17 -15.84
N GLU A 26 5.23 11.07 -15.39
CA GLU A 26 5.70 10.34 -14.22
C GLU A 26 6.97 9.54 -14.57
N VAL A 27 8.14 10.00 -14.10
CA VAL A 27 9.37 9.23 -14.18
C VAL A 27 9.43 8.26 -13.00
N ARG A 28 9.05 6.99 -13.20
CA ARG A 28 9.33 5.92 -12.22
C ARG A 28 10.75 5.44 -12.39
N ARG A 29 11.66 5.93 -11.54
CA ARG A 29 12.97 5.29 -11.40
C ARG A 29 12.78 3.96 -10.69
N ASP A 30 13.15 2.88 -11.37
CA ASP A 30 13.07 1.53 -10.85
C ASP A 30 14.14 1.33 -9.76
N ARG A 31 13.88 1.85 -8.56
CA ARG A 31 14.72 1.59 -7.40
C ARG A 31 14.38 0.20 -6.91
N ARG A 32 15.34 -0.73 -7.02
CA ARG A 32 15.24 -2.07 -6.42
C ARG A 32 15.38 -1.98 -4.89
N THR A 33 14.39 -1.40 -4.23
CA THR A 33 14.25 -1.47 -2.78
C THR A 33 13.31 -2.62 -2.47
N GLY A 34 13.81 -3.57 -1.68
CA GLY A 34 12.98 -4.61 -1.09
C GLY A 34 12.17 -4.10 0.10
N THR A 35 12.26 -2.83 0.48
CA THR A 35 11.47 -2.23 1.56
C THR A 35 10.18 -1.66 1.00
N LEU A 36 9.04 -2.15 1.51
CA LEU A 36 7.72 -1.60 1.23
C LEU A 36 7.47 -0.33 2.05
N GLY A 37 7.87 -0.36 3.32
CA GLY A 37 7.70 0.74 4.27
C GLY A 37 7.83 0.26 5.72
N ASP A 38 7.71 1.21 6.64
CA ASP A 38 7.66 0.94 8.08
C ASP A 38 6.22 0.94 8.58
N GLY A 39 6.00 0.31 9.73
CA GLY A 39 4.69 0.21 10.36
C GLY A 39 4.78 -0.22 11.81
N THR A 40 3.62 -0.57 12.37
CA THR A 40 3.49 -1.01 13.76
C THR A 40 2.58 -2.23 13.83
N LEU A 41 2.85 -3.09 14.83
CA LEU A 41 2.00 -4.25 15.13
C LEU A 41 1.19 -4.00 16.39
N ALA A 42 -0.13 -3.94 16.25
CA ALA A 42 -1.07 -3.76 17.35
C ALA A 42 -2.28 -4.69 17.17
N CYS A 43 -2.86 -5.16 18.26
CA CYS A 43 -4.08 -5.94 18.20
C CYS A 43 -5.25 -5.07 17.75
N PRO A 44 -6.03 -5.45 16.72
CA PRO A 44 -7.12 -4.61 16.23
C PRO A 44 -8.32 -4.53 17.19
N ASP A 45 -8.42 -5.43 18.17
CA ASP A 45 -9.54 -5.44 19.12
C ASP A 45 -9.25 -4.60 20.37
N CYS A 46 -8.00 -4.54 20.83
CA CYS A 46 -7.63 -3.89 22.09
C CYS A 46 -6.46 -2.90 21.99
N ASP A 47 -5.92 -2.69 20.79
CA ASP A 47 -4.77 -1.85 20.47
C ASP A 47 -3.47 -2.21 21.23
N PHE A 48 -3.42 -3.42 21.81
CA PHE A 48 -2.24 -3.85 22.55
C PHE A 48 -1.04 -4.07 21.61
N PRO A 49 0.14 -3.50 21.89
CA PRO A 49 1.33 -3.68 21.07
C PRO A 49 1.73 -5.15 21.01
N THR A 50 1.88 -5.69 19.81
CA THR A 50 2.14 -7.12 19.62
C THR A 50 3.52 -7.34 19.02
N HIS A 51 4.39 -8.03 19.75
CA HIS A 51 5.73 -8.36 19.24
C HIS A 51 5.67 -9.55 18.26
N PRO A 52 6.44 -9.53 17.16
CA PRO A 52 6.63 -10.70 16.32
C PRO A 52 7.19 -11.87 17.13
N THR A 53 6.70 -13.08 16.87
CA THR A 53 7.21 -14.30 17.52
C THR A 53 8.53 -14.79 16.92
N ALA A 54 8.91 -14.27 15.76
CA ALA A 54 10.16 -14.55 15.07
C ALA A 54 10.76 -13.27 14.45
N PRO A 55 12.08 -13.22 14.17
CA PRO A 55 12.72 -12.04 13.55
C PRO A 55 12.15 -11.67 12.17
N ARG A 56 11.54 -12.63 11.48
CA ARG A 56 10.85 -12.46 10.22
C ARG A 56 9.59 -13.31 10.26
N MET A 57 8.49 -12.70 9.85
CA MET A 57 7.23 -13.39 9.68
C MET A 57 6.63 -13.01 8.33
N ARG A 58 5.86 -13.93 7.74
CA ARG A 58 5.09 -13.65 6.55
C ARG A 58 3.75 -12.99 6.91
N PRO A 59 3.15 -12.17 6.04
CA PRO A 59 1.86 -11.54 6.32
C PRO A 59 0.70 -12.51 6.58
N ASP A 60 0.82 -13.75 6.08
CA ASP A 60 -0.16 -14.84 6.22
C ASP A 60 0.11 -15.77 7.42
N GLU A 61 1.25 -15.63 8.11
CA GLU A 61 1.54 -16.41 9.31
C GLU A 61 0.69 -15.95 10.50
N GLU A 62 0.40 -16.87 11.41
CA GLU A 62 -0.42 -16.59 12.60
C GLU A 62 0.36 -15.77 13.64
N LEU A 63 -0.32 -14.79 14.22
CA LEU A 63 0.09 -13.99 15.37
C LEU A 63 -1.03 -14.01 16.42
N TRP A 64 -0.65 -13.88 17.69
CA TRP A 64 -1.61 -13.84 18.79
C TRP A 64 -1.31 -12.67 19.73
N CYS A 65 -2.38 -12.05 20.23
CA CYS A 65 -2.30 -10.99 21.21
C CYS A 65 -2.14 -11.59 22.62
N SER A 66 -1.07 -11.21 23.32
CA SER A 66 -0.81 -11.64 24.70
C SER A 66 -1.73 -11.04 25.75
N TYR A 67 -2.53 -10.04 25.38
CA TYR A 67 -3.46 -9.37 26.27
C TYR A 67 -4.89 -9.93 26.18
N CYS A 68 -5.54 -9.83 25.01
CA CYS A 68 -6.94 -10.28 24.84
C CYS A 68 -7.07 -11.69 24.25
N GLY A 69 -5.98 -12.32 23.80
CA GLY A 69 -5.99 -13.66 23.23
C GLY A 69 -6.45 -13.76 21.77
N ARG A 70 -6.75 -12.65 21.08
CA ARG A 70 -7.06 -12.65 19.64
C ARG A 70 -5.94 -13.35 18.87
N ARG A 71 -6.32 -14.22 17.93
CA ARG A 71 -5.43 -14.84 16.94
C ARG A 71 -5.82 -14.41 15.54
N GLY A 72 -4.85 -14.29 14.65
CA GLY A 72 -5.09 -13.97 13.24
C GLY A 72 -3.79 -13.83 12.46
N PRO A 73 -3.86 -13.61 11.14
CA PRO A 73 -2.66 -13.42 10.33
C PRO A 73 -1.96 -12.10 10.70
N VAL A 74 -0.62 -12.06 10.62
CA VAL A 74 0.20 -10.87 10.94
C VAL A 74 -0.33 -9.60 10.29
N ARG A 75 -0.79 -9.69 9.03
CA ARG A 75 -1.33 -8.53 8.29
C ARG A 75 -2.53 -7.86 8.96
N ASP A 76 -3.32 -8.58 9.75
CA ASP A 76 -4.49 -8.04 10.43
C ASP A 76 -4.11 -7.22 11.69
N PHE A 77 -2.87 -7.37 12.16
CA PHE A 77 -2.28 -6.62 13.26
C PHE A 77 -1.41 -5.45 12.76
N LEU A 78 -1.14 -5.40 11.45
CA LEU A 78 -0.20 -4.45 10.86
C LEU A 78 -0.90 -3.16 10.45
N THR A 79 -0.38 -2.04 10.94
CA THR A 79 -0.70 -0.71 10.41
C THR A 79 0.53 -0.12 9.74
N LEU A 80 0.41 0.20 8.44
CA LEU A 80 1.43 0.92 7.67
C LEU A 80 1.20 2.42 7.80
N SER A 81 1.78 3.03 8.83
CA SER A 81 1.74 4.46 9.08
C SER A 81 3.01 4.91 9.81
N ASP A 82 3.33 6.20 9.71
CA ASP A 82 4.43 6.80 10.48
C ASP A 82 4.04 7.11 11.94
N GLU A 83 2.97 6.49 12.42
CA GLU A 83 2.43 6.79 13.74
C GLU A 83 3.37 6.26 14.84
N PRO A 84 3.68 7.04 15.88
CA PRO A 84 4.73 6.72 16.85
C PRO A 84 4.32 5.63 17.87
N ARG A 85 3.52 4.64 17.47
CA ARG A 85 3.16 3.51 18.34
C ARG A 85 4.38 2.61 18.60
N PRO A 86 4.43 1.93 19.76
CA PRO A 86 5.43 0.89 20.03
C PRO A 86 5.29 -0.32 19.06
N ALA A 87 6.23 -1.26 19.13
CA ALA A 87 6.33 -2.43 18.24
C ALA A 87 6.50 -2.05 16.75
N ARG A 88 7.51 -1.21 16.47
CA ARG A 88 7.90 -0.81 15.11
C ARG A 88 8.42 -2.00 14.31
N VAL A 89 8.01 -2.08 13.05
CA VAL A 89 8.44 -3.12 12.10
C VAL A 89 8.71 -2.52 10.73
N THR A 90 9.63 -3.13 9.98
CA THR A 90 9.86 -2.81 8.57
C THR A 90 9.30 -3.94 7.70
N VAL A 91 8.48 -3.59 6.72
CA VAL A 91 7.89 -4.54 5.78
C VAL A 91 8.78 -4.65 4.55
N LEU A 92 9.14 -5.89 4.22
CA LEU A 92 10.02 -6.19 3.10
C LEU A 92 9.30 -7.03 2.04
N VAL A 93 9.45 -6.65 0.77
CA VAL A 93 9.10 -7.45 -0.40
C VAL A 93 10.33 -8.23 -0.86
N ARG A 94 10.19 -9.56 -0.91
CA ARG A 94 11.18 -10.45 -1.54
C ARG A 94 10.70 -10.76 -2.95
N VAL A 95 11.29 -10.10 -3.95
CA VAL A 95 11.05 -10.46 -5.35
C VAL A 95 11.98 -11.61 -5.73
N PRO A 96 11.47 -12.74 -6.25
CA PRO A 96 12.34 -13.76 -6.84
C PRO A 96 13.17 -13.15 -7.97
N PRO A 97 14.37 -13.68 -8.26
CA PRO A 97 15.11 -13.25 -9.44
C PRO A 97 14.23 -13.45 -10.68
N LEU A 98 14.12 -12.41 -11.50
CA LEU A 98 13.41 -12.51 -12.79
C LEU A 98 14.07 -13.62 -13.61
N ARG A 99 13.30 -14.63 -14.00
CA ARG A 99 13.77 -15.58 -15.02
C ARG A 99 13.91 -14.82 -16.34
N PRO A 100 15.04 -14.89 -17.04
CA PRO A 100 15.15 -14.29 -18.36
C PRO A 100 14.07 -14.89 -19.27
N ARG A 101 13.35 -14.03 -20.01
CA ARG A 101 12.45 -14.47 -21.08
C ARG A 101 13.34 -15.02 -22.21
N ALA A 102 13.11 -16.28 -22.59
CA ALA A 102 13.75 -16.93 -23.73
C ALA A 102 13.19 -16.37 -25.05
#